data_AF-A0A7C4KGX7-F1
#
_entry.id   AF-A0A7C4KGX7-F1
#
_cell.length_a   1.000
_cell.length_b   1.000
_cell.length_c   1.000
_cell.angle_alpha   90.00
_cell.angle_beta   90.00
_cell.angle_gamma   90.00
#
_symmetry.space_group_name_H-M   'P 1'
#
loop_
_entity.id
_entity.type
_entity.pdbx_description
1 polymer ?
#
loop_
_entity_poly.entity_id
_entity_poly.type
_entity_poly.pdbx_seq_one_letter_code
_entity_poly.pdbx_strand_id
1 'polypeptide(L)' 'MNNKPSRSVFFAVLVFELVFLMAARTPVDSDLFWHLAAGEQTLQTGHPALSDTFSYTRAGAAWINHSWLGEVVLAW' A
#
# COMPACT_ATOMS: atom_id res chain seq x y z
N MET A 1 36.76 20.07 -21.32
CA MET A 1 35.40 20.19 -21.93
C MET A 1 34.38 20.05 -20.80
N ASN A 2 33.71 21.14 -20.41
CA ASN A 2 32.69 21.11 -19.35
C ASN A 2 31.35 20.64 -19.94
N ASN A 3 31.02 19.37 -19.75
CA ASN A 3 29.69 18.84 -20.09
C ASN A 3 28.70 19.28 -19.00
N LYS A 4 28.04 20.43 -19.19
CA LYS A 4 26.91 20.81 -18.34
C LYS A 4 25.77 19.82 -18.59
N PRO A 5 25.12 19.28 -17.53
CA PRO A 5 23.98 18.39 -17.71
C PRO A 5 22.89 19.12 -18.50
N SER A 6 22.27 18.38 -19.43
CA SER A 6 21.14 18.89 -20.20
C SER A 6 19.98 19.22 -19.26
N ARG A 7 19.19 20.24 -19.60
CA ARG A 7 18.00 20.65 -18.82
C ARG A 7 17.05 19.47 -18.57
N SER A 8 16.96 18.52 -19.50
CA SER A 8 16.14 17.33 -19.40
C SER A 8 16.58 16.40 -18.27
N VAL A 9 17.90 16.23 -18.09
CA VAL A 9 18.46 15.39 -17.01
C VAL A 9 18.16 16.03 -15.66
N PHE A 10 18.31 17.35 -15.55
CA PHE A 10 17.95 18.08 -14.34
C PHE A 10 16.47 17.87 -13.98
N PHE A 11 15.55 18.02 -14.94
CA PHE A 11 14.13 17.76 -14.68
C PHE A 11 13.83 16.31 -14.31
N ALA A 12 14.49 15.34 -14.95
CA ALA A 12 14.31 13.93 -14.62
C ALA A 12 14.74 13.63 -13.18
N VAL A 13 15.90 14.15 -12.75
CA VAL A 13 16.39 14.02 -11.37
C VAL A 13 15.43 14.69 -10.40
N LEU A 14 14.99 15.92 -10.70
CA LEU A 14 14.05 16.65 -9.86
C LEU A 14 12.72 15.89 -9.69
N VAL A 15 12.16 15.36 -10.77
CA VAL A 15 10.92 14.56 -10.71
C VAL A 15 11.14 13.29 -9.89
N PHE A 16 12.25 12.60 -10.09
CA PHE A 16 12.59 11.41 -9.30
C PHE A 16 12.71 11.73 -7.80
N GLU A 17 13.42 12.80 -7.44
CA GLU A 17 13.56 13.24 -6.05
C GLU A 17 12.20 13.59 -5.43
N LEU A 18 11.34 14.30 -6.16
CA LEU A 18 10.01 14.66 -5.67
C LEU A 18 9.13 13.41 -5.44
N VAL A 19 9.15 12.44 -6.36
CA VAL A 19 8.41 11.18 -6.21
C VAL A 19 8.97 10.37 -5.04
N PHE A 20 10.29 10.27 -4.92
CA PHE A 20 10.95 9.58 -3.82
C PHE A 20 10.60 10.19 -2.45
N LEU A 21 10.64 11.51 -2.33
CA LEU A 21 10.28 12.22 -1.09
C LEU A 21 8.80 12.06 -0.73
N MET A 22 7.91 11.89 -1.72
CA MET A 22 6.50 11.56 -1.46
C MET A 22 6.34 10.13 -0.95
N ALA A 23 7.05 9.18 -1.54
CA ALA A 23 6.99 7.76 -1.18
C ALA A 23 7.67 7.45 0.17
N ALA A 24 8.69 8.20 0.56
CA ALA A 24 9.43 8.01 1.82
C ALA A 24 8.68 8.49 3.08
N ARG A 25 7.49 9.08 2.93
CA ARG A 25 6.68 9.49 4.07
C ARG A 25 6.12 8.26 4.78
N THR A 26 5.99 8.35 6.10
CA THR A 26 5.24 7.36 6.87
C THR A 26 3.84 7.21 6.28
N PRO A 27 3.35 5.97 6.04
CA PRO A 27 1.99 5.76 5.63
C PRO A 27 1.04 6.40 6.65
N VAL A 28 0.21 7.33 6.18
CA VAL A 28 -0.77 8.05 7.01
C VAL A 28 -2.11 7.32 7.02
N ASP A 29 -2.23 6.21 6.29
CA ASP A 29 -3.48 5.49 6.21
C ASP A 29 -3.77 4.76 7.52
N SER A 30 -4.91 5.10 8.12
CA SER A 30 -5.34 4.52 9.39
C SER A 30 -5.70 3.04 9.27
N ASP A 31 -6.01 2.56 8.07
CA ASP A 31 -6.42 1.19 7.81
C ASP A 31 -5.29 0.31 7.23
N LEU A 32 -4.06 0.82 7.08
CA LEU A 32 -2.94 0.05 6.52
C LEU A 32 -2.74 -1.29 7.25
N PHE A 33 -2.77 -1.27 8.58
CA PHE A 33 -2.61 -2.50 9.38
C PHE A 33 -3.78 -3.48 9.19
N TRP A 34 -4.97 -2.95 8.91
CA TRP A 34 -6.13 -3.78 8.58
C TRP A 34 -5.91 -4.50 7.25
N HIS A 35 -5.43 -3.77 6.23
CA HIS A 35 -5.10 -4.34 4.92
C HIS A 35 -3.99 -5.39 5.01
N LEU A 36 -2.92 -5.14 5.78
CA LEU A 36 -1.86 -6.12 6.00
C LEU A 36 -2.37 -7.37 6.71
N ALA A 37 -3.19 -7.22 7.75
CA ALA A 37 -3.75 -8.35 8.49
C ALA A 37 -4.74 -9.16 7.66
N ALA A 38 -5.58 -8.50 6.85
CA ALA A 38 -6.51 -9.17 5.94
C ALA A 38 -5.76 -9.90 4.80
N GLY A 39 -4.67 -9.32 4.29
CA GLY A 39 -3.78 -9.95 3.31
C GLY A 39 -3.10 -11.20 3.88
N GLU A 40 -2.52 -11.11 5.08
CA GLU A 40 -1.91 -12.24 5.79
C GLU A 40 -2.93 -13.37 6.04
N GLN A 41 -4.14 -13.03 6.51
CA GLN A 41 -5.22 -14.01 6.69
C GLN A 41 -5.58 -14.68 5.36
N THR A 42 -5.62 -13.92 4.27
CA THR A 42 -5.93 -14.45 2.93
C THR A 42 -4.83 -15.40 2.44
N LEU A 43 -3.55 -15.06 2.66
CA LEU A 43 -2.41 -15.92 2.34
C LEU A 43 -2.43 -17.23 3.16
N GLN A 44 -2.75 -17.15 4.45
CA GLN A 44 -2.79 -18.32 5.33
C GLN A 44 -3.96 -19.27 5.04
N THR A 45 -5.14 -18.71 4.74
CA THR A 45 -6.37 -19.50 4.54
C THR A 45 -6.62 -19.88 3.08
N GLY A 46 -5.98 -19.19 2.14
CA GLY A 46 -6.23 -19.33 0.70
C GLY A 46 -7.55 -18.69 0.23
N HIS A 47 -8.26 -17.97 1.11
CA HIS A 47 -9.56 -17.37 0.83
C HIS A 47 -9.62 -15.91 1.34
N PRO A 48 -10.19 -14.98 0.56
CA PRO A 48 -10.37 -13.60 1.02
C PRO A 48 -11.10 -13.52 2.36
N ALA A 49 -10.76 -12.53 3.19
CA ALA A 49 -11.52 -12.22 4.39
C ALA A 49 -12.96 -11.79 4.02
N LEU A 50 -13.95 -12.63 4.33
CA LEU A 50 -15.38 -12.39 4.06
C LEU A 50 -16.16 -11.87 5.27
N SER A 51 -15.50 -11.82 6.43
CA SER A 51 -16.08 -11.33 7.68
C SER A 51 -15.15 -10.30 8.31
N ASP A 52 -15.74 -9.28 8.91
CA ASP A 52 -15.00 -8.24 9.63
C ASP A 52 -14.53 -8.77 11.00
N THR A 53 -13.24 -9.08 11.11
CA THR A 53 -12.65 -9.60 12.36
C THR A 53 -12.04 -8.50 13.23
N PHE A 54 -11.80 -7.31 12.68
CA PHE A 54 -10.99 -6.26 13.31
C PHE A 54 -11.84 -5.11 13.87
N SER A 55 -13.08 -4.95 13.40
CA SER A 55 -14.03 -3.98 13.95
C SER A 55 -14.39 -4.27 15.40
N TYR A 56 -14.25 -3.27 16.27
CA TYR A 56 -14.73 -3.35 17.66
C TYR A 56 -16.26 -3.48 17.76
N THR A 57 -17.03 -2.75 16.95
CA THR A 57 -18.51 -2.69 17.03
C THR A 57 -19.23 -3.59 16.03
N ARG A 58 -18.50 -4.15 15.07
CA ARG A 58 -19.04 -4.96 13.95
C ARG A 58 -18.31 -6.27 13.73
N ALA A 59 -17.61 -6.76 14.76
CA ALA A 59 -16.96 -8.07 14.71
C ALA A 59 -17.94 -9.15 14.23
N GLY A 60 -17.53 -9.93 13.22
CA GLY A 60 -18.30 -11.01 12.61
C GLY A 60 -19.30 -10.58 11.53
N ALA A 61 -19.45 -9.28 11.25
CA ALA A 61 -20.31 -8.82 10.16
C ALA A 61 -19.76 -9.27 8.80
N ALA A 62 -20.65 -9.51 7.83
CA ALA A 62 -20.25 -9.81 6.46
C ALA A 62 -19.49 -8.62 5.85
N TRP A 63 -18.30 -8.89 5.30
CA TRP A 63 -17.45 -7.90 4.68
C TRP A 63 -17.20 -8.27 3.22
N ILE A 64 -17.63 -7.40 2.31
CA ILE A 64 -17.29 -7.50 0.90
C ILE A 64 -15.93 -6.82 0.71
N ASN A 65 -14.87 -7.58 0.91
CA ASN A 65 -13.53 -7.09 0.72
C ASN A 65 -13.21 -6.96 -0.77
N HIS A 66 -13.37 -5.76 -1.32
CA HIS A 66 -13.03 -5.41 -2.70
C HIS A 66 -11.52 -5.21 -2.93
N SER A 67 -10.73 -5.10 -1.86
CA SER A 67 -9.29 -4.84 -1.91
C SER A 67 -8.44 -6.10 -1.74
N TRP A 68 -9.05 -7.28 -1.56
CA TRP A 68 -8.40 -8.52 -1.17
C TRP A 68 -7.15 -8.88 -2.00
N LEU A 69 -7.18 -8.68 -3.32
CA LEU A 69 -6.04 -9.02 -4.17
C LEU A 69 -4.88 -8.04 -3.95
N GLY A 70 -5.18 -6.76 -3.72
CA GLY A 70 -4.18 -5.76 -3.36
C GLY A 70 -3.60 -6.05 -1.98
N GLU A 71 -4.43 -6.47 -1.02
CA GLU A 71 -3.99 -6.86 0.32
C GLU A 71 -3.04 -8.06 0.30
N VAL A 72 -3.30 -9.06 -0.56
CA VAL A 72 -2.39 -10.19 -0.78
C VAL A 72 -1.03 -9.72 -1.29
N VAL A 73 -1.00 -8.76 -2.22
CA VAL A 73 0.25 -8.18 -2.74
C VAL A 73 0.96 -7.34 -1.68
N LEU A 74 0.22 -6.63 -0.82
CA LEU A 74 0.78 -5.82 0.26
C LEU A 74 1.35 -6.67 1.40
N ALA A 75 0.78 -7.85 1.64
CA ALA A 75 1.22 -8.77 2.70
C ALA A 75 2.32 -9.75 2.25
N TRP A 76 2.67 -9.77 0.96
CA TRP A 76 3.74 -10.60 0.39
C TRP A 76 5.10 -9.88 0.43
#